data_AF-A0A1V9ZVE4-F1
#
_entry.id   AF-A0A1V9ZVE4-F1
#
_cell.length_a   1.000
_cell.length_b   1.000
_cell.length_c   1.000
_cell.angle_alpha   90.00
_cell.angle_beta   90.00
_cell.angle_gamma   90.00
#
_symmetry.space_group_name_H-M   'P 1'
#
loop_
_entity.id
_entity.type
_entity.pdbx_description
1 polymer ?
#
loop_
_entity_poly.entity_id
_entity_poly.type
_entity_poly.pdbx_seq_one_letter_code
_entity_poly.pdbx_strand_id
1 'polypeptide(L)'
;MAIPLMTDNKKSKRLTDKQRLEILDLLENDPSVTKVELGRRYGISGSAITKLHHNAEVIRSRHADGSIALRDNRQRGTKAIAQPFEEKLYRWLYALESHRLSVSPAQVMEKAELLSAHEAVPNFAASNGWYYRFLNRYGFKTSATIKHELTAITPDVMMDQLRSLRVKLASFGPEQVYCMDIAELFYRFIPHYDALCPFYAQELMSQDELSPKDRVSLLVCANATGSHKLPLLLADKTKGMSSLPPCFQKQKSFPVPYTTYGKAWCVDTNVFKHWFDTVFFPTVRERTPRPVVLLLENSSGQFHEITRDNVTTILLPPHTPIMYQPMEQGIVSALKCKYKFGVLSDILSFREKPQIEQQECVERAKQKTTRATGIALGRPPHLLDAMQMLKEAWDEITPSAIRHAWKRTTLIPDTVCEPLQPVQTFERESDILDEMVQTFPRDCIDAFVDIRTDLKSWLYADASDSTALKESIMEELDGMLLRSELIEIADKTIVPTTEPWAGAQAILKALSTLESLYEHHACKEYLGEALVSEHLQQIEMQRRVIQRAKSMKDRKRRRDVNENIDLR
;
A
#
# COMPACT_ATOMS: atom_id res chain seq x y z
N MET A 1 -68.71 -22.44 30.40
CA MET A 1 -67.70 -21.38 30.26
C MET A 1 -66.33 -22.03 30.32
N ALA A 2 -65.63 -22.09 29.18
CA ALA A 2 -64.28 -22.65 29.11
C ALA A 2 -63.27 -21.57 29.56
N ILE A 3 -62.38 -21.94 30.48
CA ILE A 3 -61.27 -21.11 30.97
C ILE A 3 -60.20 -21.07 29.86
N PRO A 4 -59.79 -19.89 29.35
CA PRO A 4 -58.72 -19.82 28.36
C PRO A 4 -57.37 -20.00 29.04
N LEU A 5 -56.63 -21.04 28.64
CA LEU A 5 -55.20 -21.19 28.88
C LEU A 5 -54.46 -20.09 28.12
N MET A 6 -53.97 -19.07 28.83
CA MET A 6 -53.03 -18.09 28.27
C MET A 6 -51.63 -18.70 28.24
N THR A 7 -51.24 -19.28 27.11
CA THR A 7 -49.83 -19.55 26.80
C THR A 7 -49.21 -18.29 26.20
N ASP A 8 -48.79 -17.37 27.07
CA ASP A 8 -48.02 -16.20 26.68
C ASP A 8 -46.64 -16.64 26.15
N ASN A 9 -46.54 -16.81 24.84
CA ASN A 9 -45.28 -17.07 24.14
C ASN A 9 -44.49 -15.76 24.04
N LYS A 10 -43.97 -15.26 25.17
CA LYS A 10 -43.11 -14.07 25.25
C LYS A 10 -41.88 -14.28 24.35
N LYS A 11 -41.78 -13.49 23.27
CA LYS A 11 -40.57 -13.42 22.43
C LYS A 11 -39.34 -13.22 23.31
N SER A 12 -38.42 -14.20 23.29
CA SER A 12 -37.18 -14.17 24.07
C SER A 12 -36.37 -12.90 23.77
N LYS A 13 -36.13 -12.09 24.81
CA LYS A 13 -35.33 -10.85 24.72
C LYS A 13 -33.89 -11.20 24.36
N ARG A 14 -33.35 -10.56 23.32
CA ARG A 14 -31.96 -10.74 22.90
C ARG A 14 -31.05 -9.80 23.66
N LEU A 15 -30.11 -10.35 24.42
CA LEU A 15 -29.10 -9.57 25.12
C LEU A 15 -28.09 -8.94 24.15
N THR A 16 -27.57 -7.77 24.51
CA THR A 16 -26.34 -7.22 23.91
C THR A 16 -25.10 -7.85 24.54
N ASP A 17 -23.94 -7.72 23.92
CA ASP A 17 -22.69 -8.24 24.49
C ASP A 17 -22.29 -7.49 25.77
N LYS A 18 -22.59 -6.20 25.87
CA LYS A 18 -22.43 -5.45 27.13
C LYS A 18 -23.24 -6.07 28.27
N GLN A 19 -24.53 -6.36 28.02
CA GLN A 19 -25.39 -7.02 29.00
C GLN A 19 -24.92 -8.44 29.33
N ARG A 20 -24.38 -9.16 28.34
CA ARG A 20 -23.81 -10.50 28.56
C ARG A 20 -22.59 -10.45 29.47
N LEU A 21 -21.69 -9.48 29.29
CA LEU A 21 -20.53 -9.29 30.15
C LEU A 21 -20.93 -8.90 31.57
N GLU A 22 -21.85 -7.94 31.71
CA GLU A 22 -22.36 -7.53 33.03
C GLU A 22 -22.96 -8.72 33.81
N ILE A 23 -23.71 -9.60 33.15
CA ILE A 23 -24.25 -10.83 33.76
C ILE A 23 -23.13 -11.79 34.18
N LEU A 24 -22.08 -11.93 33.36
CA LEU A 24 -20.95 -12.82 33.65
C LEU A 24 -20.12 -12.29 34.83
N ASP A 25 -19.90 -10.97 34.88
CA ASP A 25 -19.15 -10.32 35.95
C ASP A 25 -19.91 -10.38 37.29
N LEU A 26 -21.24 -10.23 37.26
CA LEU A 26 -22.09 -10.42 38.44
C LEU A 26 -22.07 -11.88 38.95
N LEU A 27 -22.00 -12.86 38.05
CA LEU A 27 -21.92 -14.28 38.43
C LEU A 27 -20.56 -14.67 39.02
N GLU A 28 -19.48 -13.99 38.63
CA GLU A 28 -18.13 -14.27 39.11
C GLU A 28 -17.77 -13.50 40.39
N ASN A 29 -18.24 -12.26 40.53
CA ASN A 29 -17.85 -11.37 41.63
C ASN A 29 -18.84 -11.37 42.79
N ASP A 30 -20.10 -11.79 42.59
CA ASP A 30 -21.12 -11.82 43.64
C ASP A 30 -21.69 -13.23 43.84
N PRO A 31 -21.21 -13.99 44.85
CA PRO A 31 -21.67 -15.35 45.11
C PRO A 31 -23.12 -15.43 45.64
N SER A 32 -23.74 -14.31 46.01
CA SER A 32 -25.14 -14.26 46.48
C SER A 32 -26.15 -14.22 45.32
N VAL A 33 -25.71 -13.87 44.12
CA VAL A 33 -26.57 -13.66 42.97
C VAL A 33 -26.89 -14.98 42.27
N THR A 34 -28.17 -15.35 42.25
CA THR A 34 -28.62 -16.58 41.58
C THR A 34 -28.91 -16.35 40.09
N LYS A 35 -28.71 -17.40 39.28
CA LYS A 35 -29.03 -17.40 37.84
C LYS A 35 -30.51 -17.14 37.56
N VAL A 36 -31.40 -17.50 38.50
CA VAL A 36 -32.84 -17.25 38.40
C VAL A 36 -33.15 -15.77 38.59
N GLU A 37 -32.47 -15.14 39.55
CA GLU A 37 -32.62 -13.70 39.83
C GLU A 37 -32.12 -12.84 38.68
N LEU A 38 -30.94 -13.15 38.14
CA LEU A 38 -30.43 -12.50 36.92
C LEU A 38 -31.36 -12.73 35.73
N GLY A 39 -32.04 -13.88 35.66
CA GLY A 39 -33.01 -14.18 34.61
C GLY A 39 -34.18 -13.20 34.63
N ARG A 40 -34.73 -12.96 35.83
CA ARG A 40 -35.80 -11.98 36.04
C ARG A 40 -35.32 -10.56 35.73
N ARG A 41 -34.16 -10.17 36.26
CA ARG A 41 -33.58 -8.82 36.09
C ARG A 41 -33.36 -8.46 34.63
N TYR A 42 -32.84 -9.39 33.83
CA TYR A 42 -32.52 -9.12 32.42
C TYR A 42 -33.63 -9.53 31.45
N GLY A 43 -34.68 -10.21 31.92
CA GLY A 43 -35.83 -10.63 31.12
C GLY A 43 -35.54 -11.85 30.23
N ILE A 44 -34.74 -12.80 30.73
CA ILE A 44 -34.36 -14.04 30.04
C ILE A 44 -34.53 -15.25 30.98
N SER A 45 -34.60 -16.47 30.43
CA SER A 45 -34.70 -17.66 31.27
C SER A 45 -33.41 -17.95 32.04
N GLY A 46 -33.51 -18.54 33.23
CA GLY A 46 -32.34 -19.03 33.96
C GLY A 46 -31.51 -20.04 33.16
N SER A 47 -32.15 -20.82 32.27
CA SER A 47 -31.48 -21.70 31.32
C SER A 47 -30.64 -20.95 30.27
N ALA A 48 -31.07 -19.76 29.84
CA ALA A 48 -30.30 -18.90 28.95
C ALA A 48 -29.05 -18.35 29.65
N ILE A 49 -29.14 -18.06 30.95
CA ILE A 49 -28.00 -17.62 31.76
C ILE A 49 -27.01 -18.76 31.99
N THR A 50 -27.49 -19.98 32.22
CA THR A 50 -26.60 -21.16 32.30
C THR A 50 -25.84 -21.38 30.98
N LYS A 51 -26.52 -21.27 29.83
CA LYS A 51 -25.88 -21.32 28.51
C LYS A 51 -24.91 -20.17 28.28
N LEU A 52 -25.23 -18.98 28.78
CA LEU A 52 -24.37 -17.80 28.72
C LEU A 52 -23.07 -18.04 29.50
N HIS A 53 -23.18 -18.49 30.75
CA HIS A 53 -22.06 -18.81 31.62
C HIS A 53 -21.15 -19.91 31.05
N HIS A 54 -21.73 -20.96 30.42
CA HIS A 54 -20.93 -21.99 29.74
C HIS A 54 -20.11 -21.44 28.56
N ASN A 55 -20.60 -20.39 27.90
CA ASN A 55 -19.94 -19.75 26.76
C ASN A 55 -19.19 -18.46 27.15
N ALA A 56 -18.90 -18.25 28.44
CA ALA A 56 -18.33 -17.00 28.97
C ALA A 56 -17.05 -16.57 28.24
N GLU A 57 -16.07 -17.47 28.10
CA GLU A 57 -14.79 -17.17 27.45
C GLU A 57 -14.96 -16.78 25.97
N VAL A 58 -15.87 -17.44 25.25
CA VAL A 58 -16.16 -17.13 23.84
C VAL A 58 -16.76 -15.74 23.71
N ILE A 59 -17.60 -15.33 24.66
CA ILE A 59 -18.26 -14.02 24.63
C ILE A 59 -17.30 -12.91 25.03
N ARG A 60 -16.43 -13.15 26.01
CA ARG A 60 -15.34 -12.25 26.40
C ARG A 60 -14.35 -12.03 25.27
N SER A 61 -13.82 -13.11 24.68
CA SER A 61 -12.93 -13.02 23.50
C SER A 61 -13.62 -12.24 22.38
N ARG A 62 -14.85 -12.61 22.02
CA ARG A 62 -15.58 -11.94 20.93
C ARG A 62 -15.86 -10.45 21.20
N HIS A 63 -16.07 -10.04 22.45
CA HIS A 63 -16.25 -8.62 22.80
C HIS A 63 -14.91 -7.88 22.77
N ALA A 64 -13.84 -8.48 23.29
CA ALA A 64 -12.48 -7.93 23.22
C ALA A 64 -11.99 -7.76 21.77
N ASP A 65 -12.26 -8.74 20.91
CA ASP A 65 -11.89 -8.76 19.48
C ASP A 65 -12.83 -7.91 18.59
N GLY A 66 -13.90 -7.33 19.17
CA GLY A 66 -14.89 -6.55 18.45
C GLY A 66 -14.49 -5.08 18.30
N SER A 67 -14.84 -4.47 17.16
CA SER A 67 -14.72 -3.01 16.96
C SER A 67 -15.38 -2.23 18.11
N ILE A 68 -14.66 -1.26 18.68
CA ILE A 68 -15.08 -0.47 19.84
C ILE A 68 -16.46 0.18 19.61
N ALA A 69 -16.72 0.66 18.40
CA ALA A 69 -17.99 1.32 18.05
C ALA A 69 -19.21 0.37 18.06
N LEU A 70 -18.99 -0.94 17.91
CA LEU A 70 -20.07 -1.92 17.67
C LEU A 70 -20.17 -3.01 18.74
N ARG A 71 -19.09 -3.25 19.51
CA ARG A 71 -18.99 -4.41 20.42
C ARG A 71 -20.06 -4.41 21.50
N ASP A 72 -20.42 -3.25 22.07
CA ASP A 72 -21.35 -3.16 23.20
C ASP A 72 -22.80 -3.45 22.83
N ASN A 73 -23.24 -2.94 21.67
CA ASN A 73 -24.62 -3.02 21.19
C ASN A 73 -24.92 -4.31 20.40
N ARG A 74 -23.90 -5.14 20.15
CA ARG A 74 -24.03 -6.35 19.33
C ARG A 74 -24.91 -7.41 20.02
N GLN A 75 -25.97 -7.84 19.35
CA GLN A 75 -26.93 -8.83 19.89
C GLN A 75 -26.76 -10.24 19.31
N ARG A 76 -26.11 -10.39 18.15
CA ARG A 76 -25.78 -11.67 17.51
C ARG A 76 -24.27 -11.85 17.41
N GLY A 77 -23.78 -13.01 17.83
CA GLY A 77 -22.47 -13.50 17.41
C GLY A 77 -22.63 -14.29 16.13
N THR A 78 -22.28 -13.71 14.99
CA THR A 78 -21.63 -14.55 13.98
C THR A 78 -20.19 -14.61 14.44
N LYS A 79 -19.59 -15.80 14.55
CA LYS A 79 -18.14 -15.85 14.45
C LYS A 79 -17.87 -15.32 13.04
N ALA A 80 -17.57 -14.04 12.90
CA ALA A 80 -16.96 -13.54 11.69
C ALA A 80 -15.56 -14.12 11.72
N ILE A 81 -15.43 -15.40 11.37
CA ILE A 81 -14.13 -16.03 11.20
C ILE A 81 -13.58 -15.40 9.94
N ALA A 82 -12.41 -14.77 10.03
CA ALA A 82 -11.70 -14.36 8.83
C ALA A 82 -11.44 -15.64 8.04
N GLN A 83 -11.91 -15.71 6.80
CA GLN A 83 -11.57 -16.85 5.97
C GLN A 83 -10.07 -16.82 5.67
N PRO A 84 -9.40 -17.97 5.49
CA PRO A 84 -7.98 -18.03 5.19
C PRO A 84 -7.58 -17.13 3.99
N PHE A 85 -8.46 -17.07 2.98
CA PHE A 85 -8.23 -16.26 1.77
C PHE A 85 -8.46 -14.76 1.95
N GLU A 86 -9.11 -14.31 3.02
CA GLU A 86 -9.46 -12.89 3.21
C GLU A 86 -8.20 -12.01 3.23
N GLU A 87 -7.05 -12.53 3.68
CA GLU A 87 -5.77 -11.81 3.66
C GLU A 87 -5.28 -11.53 2.22
N LYS A 88 -5.41 -12.50 1.30
CA LYS A 88 -5.05 -12.29 -0.11
C LYS A 88 -5.99 -11.29 -0.76
N LEU A 89 -7.29 -11.40 -0.47
CA LEU A 89 -8.29 -10.47 -0.98
C LEU A 89 -8.07 -9.05 -0.43
N TYR A 90 -7.68 -8.92 0.83
CA TYR A 90 -7.26 -7.67 1.45
C TYR A 90 -6.10 -7.03 0.69
N ARG A 91 -5.02 -7.79 0.44
CA ARG A 91 -3.83 -7.28 -0.27
C ARG A 91 -4.14 -6.85 -1.70
N TRP A 92 -4.98 -7.61 -2.40
CA TRP A 92 -5.46 -7.25 -3.73
C TRP A 92 -6.23 -5.92 -3.70
N LEU A 93 -7.20 -5.78 -2.79
CA LEU A 93 -8.00 -4.56 -2.69
C LEU A 93 -7.15 -3.36 -2.24
N TYR A 94 -6.23 -3.57 -1.29
CA TYR A 94 -5.30 -2.55 -0.82
C TYR A 94 -4.38 -2.03 -1.93
N ALA A 95 -3.85 -2.93 -2.77
CA ALA A 95 -3.02 -2.54 -3.91
C ALA A 95 -3.81 -1.79 -4.99
N LEU A 96 -5.07 -2.18 -5.23
CA LEU A 96 -5.95 -1.41 -6.12
C LEU A 96 -6.20 0.00 -5.58
N GLU A 97 -6.51 0.14 -4.29
CA GLU A 97 -6.72 1.44 -3.66
C GLU A 97 -5.44 2.30 -3.64
N SER A 98 -4.24 1.71 -3.48
CA SER A 98 -2.98 2.46 -3.56
C SER A 98 -2.68 2.98 -4.98
N HIS A 99 -3.18 2.29 -6.00
CA HIS A 99 -3.15 2.73 -7.40
C HIS A 99 -4.35 3.60 -7.81
N ARG A 100 -5.18 4.05 -6.85
CA ARG A 100 -6.41 4.84 -7.09
C ARG A 100 -7.42 4.13 -8.02
N LEU A 101 -7.45 2.80 -8.01
CA LEU A 101 -8.37 1.98 -8.80
C LEU A 101 -9.60 1.59 -7.96
N SER A 102 -10.78 1.99 -8.43
CA SER A 102 -12.03 1.61 -7.80
C SER A 102 -12.52 0.26 -8.32
N VAL A 103 -12.93 -0.64 -7.44
CA VAL A 103 -13.61 -1.88 -7.79
C VAL A 103 -15.03 -1.92 -7.22
N SER A 104 -15.93 -2.55 -7.98
CA SER A 104 -17.31 -2.73 -7.57
C SER A 104 -17.45 -3.81 -6.48
N PRO A 105 -18.49 -3.74 -5.62
CA PRO A 105 -18.78 -4.81 -4.68
C PRO A 105 -18.91 -6.19 -5.35
N ALA A 106 -19.48 -6.23 -6.56
CA ALA A 106 -19.65 -7.46 -7.34
C ALA A 106 -18.29 -8.10 -7.67
N GLN A 107 -17.32 -7.30 -8.12
CA GLN A 107 -15.97 -7.80 -8.42
C GLN A 107 -15.28 -8.33 -7.15
N VAL A 108 -15.38 -7.63 -6.02
CA VAL A 108 -14.78 -8.11 -4.75
C VAL A 108 -15.41 -9.44 -4.32
N MET A 109 -16.74 -9.58 -4.45
CA MET A 109 -17.46 -10.82 -4.12
C MET A 109 -17.10 -11.95 -5.09
N GLU A 110 -16.96 -11.67 -6.38
CA GLU A 110 -16.51 -12.63 -7.39
C GLU A 110 -15.10 -13.16 -7.09
N LYS A 111 -14.14 -12.27 -6.80
CA LYS A 111 -12.77 -12.67 -6.41
C LYS A 111 -12.77 -13.48 -5.12
N ALA A 112 -13.66 -13.19 -4.17
CA ALA A 112 -13.81 -13.96 -2.94
C ALA A 112 -14.30 -15.39 -3.19
N GLU A 113 -15.28 -15.58 -4.08
CA GLU A 113 -15.75 -16.92 -4.48
C GLU A 113 -14.63 -17.71 -5.16
N LEU A 114 -13.91 -17.09 -6.09
CA LEU A 114 -12.76 -17.70 -6.78
C LEU A 114 -11.69 -18.16 -5.79
N LEU A 115 -11.33 -17.31 -4.83
CA LEU A 115 -10.37 -17.65 -3.79
C LEU A 115 -10.87 -18.75 -2.86
N SER A 116 -12.15 -18.74 -2.51
CA SER A 116 -12.74 -19.77 -1.65
C SER A 116 -12.69 -21.15 -2.30
N ALA A 117 -12.90 -21.22 -3.62
CA ALA A 117 -12.76 -22.44 -4.40
C ALA A 117 -11.30 -22.89 -4.49
N HIS A 118 -10.37 -21.96 -4.74
CA HIS A 118 -8.94 -22.25 -4.83
C HIS A 118 -8.33 -22.71 -3.48
N GLU A 119 -8.78 -22.16 -2.35
CA GLU A 119 -8.29 -22.54 -1.01
C GLU A 119 -9.12 -23.63 -0.34
N ALA A 120 -10.03 -24.27 -1.08
CA ALA A 120 -10.88 -25.36 -0.61
C ALA A 120 -11.65 -25.04 0.69
N VAL A 121 -12.26 -23.85 0.77
CA VAL A 121 -13.14 -23.45 1.86
C VAL A 121 -14.59 -23.85 1.51
N PRO A 122 -15.09 -25.00 2.01
CA PRO A 122 -16.39 -25.51 1.59
C PRO A 122 -17.53 -24.64 2.12
N ASN A 123 -18.60 -24.51 1.33
CA ASN A 123 -19.84 -23.81 1.68
C ASN A 123 -19.66 -22.31 1.98
N PHE A 124 -18.60 -21.68 1.45
CA PHE A 124 -18.51 -20.23 1.45
C PHE A 124 -19.52 -19.64 0.47
N ALA A 125 -20.05 -18.46 0.80
CA ALA A 125 -20.86 -17.66 -0.09
C ALA A 125 -20.55 -16.18 0.13
N ALA A 126 -20.13 -15.49 -0.91
CA ALA A 126 -19.81 -14.07 -0.94
C ALA A 126 -21.09 -13.21 -0.92
N SER A 127 -21.89 -13.37 0.14
CA SER A 127 -23.09 -12.55 0.35
C SER A 127 -22.72 -11.08 0.58
N ASN A 128 -23.64 -10.17 0.27
CA ASN A 128 -23.52 -8.75 0.64
C ASN A 128 -23.17 -8.57 2.13
N GLY A 129 -23.78 -9.38 3.02
CA GLY A 129 -23.50 -9.34 4.45
C GLY A 129 -22.07 -9.80 4.81
N TRP A 130 -21.47 -10.72 4.06
CA TRP A 130 -20.05 -11.04 4.20
C TRP A 130 -19.18 -9.88 3.69
N TYR A 131 -19.45 -9.32 2.52
CA TYR A 131 -18.69 -8.21 1.94
C TYR A 131 -18.56 -7.02 2.90
N TYR A 132 -19.68 -6.53 3.46
CA TYR A 132 -19.63 -5.42 4.42
C TYR A 132 -18.86 -5.75 5.70
N ARG A 133 -18.90 -7.01 6.15
CA ARG A 133 -18.11 -7.46 7.32
C ARG A 133 -16.63 -7.58 7.00
N PHE A 134 -16.28 -8.05 5.80
CA PHE A 134 -14.91 -8.09 5.30
C PHE A 134 -14.32 -6.67 5.25
N LEU A 135 -15.00 -5.72 4.60
CA LEU A 135 -14.54 -4.33 4.55
C LEU A 135 -14.32 -3.76 5.95
N ASN A 136 -15.30 -3.93 6.85
CA ASN A 136 -15.17 -3.44 8.22
C ASN A 136 -14.05 -4.12 9.02
N ARG A 137 -13.74 -5.40 8.75
CA ARG A 137 -12.67 -6.13 9.44
C ARG A 137 -11.30 -5.58 9.05
N TYR A 138 -11.12 -5.22 7.78
CA TYR A 138 -9.85 -4.76 7.23
C TYR A 138 -9.76 -3.23 7.12
N GLY A 139 -10.75 -2.49 7.62
CA GLY A 139 -10.72 -1.03 7.67
C GLY A 139 -11.08 -0.32 6.35
N PHE A 140 -11.60 -1.05 5.35
CA PHE A 140 -12.05 -0.45 4.10
C PHE A 140 -13.41 0.24 4.24
N LYS A 141 -13.56 1.33 3.50
CA LYS A 141 -14.84 2.06 3.42
C LYS A 141 -15.68 1.51 2.28
N THR A 142 -17.00 1.51 2.45
CA THR A 142 -17.90 1.13 1.36
C THR A 142 -17.98 2.24 0.32
N SER A 143 -18.31 1.92 -0.93
CA SER A 143 -18.55 2.94 -1.96
C SER A 143 -19.62 3.96 -1.54
N ALA A 144 -20.65 3.54 -0.79
CA ALA A 144 -21.65 4.45 -0.23
C ALA A 144 -21.06 5.39 0.82
N THR A 145 -20.18 4.88 1.71
CA THR A 145 -19.46 5.68 2.70
C THR A 145 -18.54 6.69 2.02
N ILE A 146 -17.77 6.26 1.02
CA ILE A 146 -16.88 7.14 0.25
C ILE A 146 -17.70 8.21 -0.47
N LYS A 147 -18.80 7.84 -1.14
CA LYS A 147 -19.71 8.82 -1.76
C LYS A 147 -20.26 9.82 -0.76
N HIS A 148 -20.68 9.36 0.42
CA HIS A 148 -21.17 10.25 1.47
C HIS A 148 -20.07 11.22 1.96
N GLU A 149 -18.85 10.73 2.18
CA GLU A 149 -17.69 11.58 2.53
C GLU A 149 -17.38 12.58 1.43
N LEU A 150 -17.32 12.15 0.16
CA LEU A 150 -17.11 13.03 -0.98
C LEU A 150 -18.22 14.09 -1.11
N THR A 151 -19.48 13.75 -0.84
CA THR A 151 -20.58 14.74 -0.81
C THR A 151 -20.49 15.69 0.38
N ALA A 152 -19.90 15.25 1.49
CA ALA A 152 -19.69 16.09 2.68
C ALA A 152 -18.47 17.02 2.50
N ILE A 153 -17.48 16.64 1.68
CA ILE A 153 -16.38 17.49 1.26
C ILE A 153 -16.90 18.43 0.17
N THR A 154 -17.64 19.45 0.59
CA THR A 154 -17.97 20.56 -0.30
C THR A 154 -16.67 21.28 -0.71
N PRO A 155 -16.67 22.03 -1.83
CA PRO A 155 -15.55 22.89 -2.19
C PRO A 155 -15.08 23.78 -1.03
N ASP A 156 -16.01 24.28 -0.21
CA ASP A 156 -15.69 25.09 0.96
C ASP A 156 -14.94 24.30 2.05
N VAL A 157 -15.38 23.07 2.35
CA VAL A 157 -14.69 22.20 3.33
C VAL A 157 -13.29 21.84 2.85
N MET A 158 -13.12 21.48 1.58
CA MET A 158 -11.80 21.23 1.00
C MET A 158 -10.92 22.49 1.09
N MET A 159 -11.48 23.66 0.79
CA MET A 159 -10.75 24.92 0.89
C MET A 159 -10.37 25.26 2.33
N ASP A 160 -11.20 24.96 3.32
CA ASP A 160 -10.88 25.11 4.75
C ASP A 160 -9.77 24.16 5.20
N GLN A 161 -9.81 22.90 4.75
CA GLN A 161 -8.72 21.95 4.99
C GLN A 161 -7.41 22.41 4.37
N LEU A 162 -7.46 22.91 3.13
CA LEU A 162 -6.29 23.48 2.44
C LEU A 162 -5.81 24.77 3.14
N ARG A 163 -6.71 25.63 3.66
CA ARG A 163 -6.33 26.81 4.47
C ARG A 163 -5.59 26.38 5.73
N SER A 164 -6.11 25.39 6.45
CA SER A 164 -5.45 24.82 7.63
C SER A 164 -4.06 24.26 7.30
N LEU A 165 -3.95 23.53 6.18
CA LEU A 165 -2.65 23.04 5.69
C LEU A 165 -1.69 24.21 5.37
N ARG A 166 -2.14 25.23 4.65
CA ARG A 166 -1.32 26.42 4.34
C ARG A 166 -0.81 27.13 5.60
N VAL A 167 -1.65 27.25 6.63
CA VAL A 167 -1.23 27.82 7.92
C VAL A 167 -0.12 26.99 8.57
N LYS A 168 -0.24 25.65 8.56
CA LYS A 168 0.82 24.77 9.04
C LYS A 168 2.11 24.95 8.23
N LEU A 169 2.01 24.98 6.90
CA LEU A 169 3.14 25.13 5.99
C LEU A 169 3.84 26.50 6.13
N ALA A 170 3.10 27.56 6.49
CA ALA A 170 3.67 28.90 6.68
C ALA A 170 4.71 29.00 7.81
N SER A 171 4.74 28.01 8.72
CA SER A 171 5.79 27.92 9.75
C SER A 171 7.14 27.41 9.21
N PHE A 172 7.16 26.92 7.97
CA PHE A 172 8.35 26.43 7.29
C PHE A 172 8.73 27.38 6.15
N GLY A 173 10.03 27.55 5.90
CA GLY A 173 10.47 28.18 4.65
C GLY A 173 10.17 27.26 3.46
N PRO A 174 9.98 27.79 2.24
CA PRO A 174 9.62 27.00 1.07
C PRO A 174 10.71 25.98 0.68
N GLU A 175 11.96 26.22 1.06
CA GLU A 175 13.04 25.24 0.90
C GLU A 175 12.94 24.02 1.83
N GLN A 176 12.16 24.15 2.92
CA GLN A 176 11.92 23.13 3.92
C GLN A 176 10.59 22.39 3.70
N VAL A 177 9.81 22.74 2.68
CA VAL A 177 8.58 22.04 2.31
C VAL A 177 8.84 21.13 1.13
N TYR A 178 8.75 19.82 1.35
CA TYR A 178 8.89 18.79 0.33
C TYR A 178 7.54 18.15 0.03
N CYS A 179 7.39 17.59 -1.16
CA CYS A 179 6.30 16.69 -1.51
C CYS A 179 6.92 15.43 -2.09
N MET A 180 6.34 14.27 -1.79
CA MET A 180 6.67 13.01 -2.47
C MET A 180 5.44 12.48 -3.19
N ASP A 181 5.67 11.79 -4.29
CA ASP A 181 4.64 11.04 -5.01
C ASP A 181 5.20 9.74 -5.60
N ILE A 182 4.30 8.81 -5.92
CA ILE A 182 4.63 7.53 -6.57
C ILE A 182 4.16 7.55 -8.02
N ALA A 183 5.07 7.35 -8.95
CA ALA A 183 4.78 7.28 -10.37
C ALA A 183 5.05 5.88 -10.93
N GLU A 184 4.06 5.29 -11.61
CA GLU A 184 4.25 4.06 -12.40
C GLU A 184 4.84 4.38 -13.77
N LEU A 185 5.77 3.56 -14.26
CA LEU A 185 6.40 3.71 -15.58
C LEU A 185 6.48 2.37 -16.30
N PHE A 186 6.03 2.32 -17.56
CA PHE A 186 6.31 1.20 -18.46
C PHE A 186 7.70 1.33 -19.05
N TYR A 187 8.73 0.89 -18.31
CA TYR A 187 10.11 1.20 -18.70
C TYR A 187 10.53 0.51 -20.00
N ARG A 188 9.98 -0.67 -20.34
CA ARG A 188 10.28 -1.42 -21.58
C ARG A 188 9.35 -1.14 -22.76
N PHE A 189 8.26 -0.41 -22.53
CA PHE A 189 7.24 -0.25 -23.56
C PHE A 189 7.70 0.74 -24.62
N ILE A 190 7.69 0.31 -25.88
CA ILE A 190 8.16 1.06 -27.04
C ILE A 190 7.05 1.04 -28.10
N PRO A 191 6.80 2.17 -28.79
CA PRO A 191 5.83 2.23 -29.87
C PRO A 191 6.34 1.41 -31.04
N HIS A 192 5.49 0.60 -31.67
CA HIS A 192 5.89 -0.19 -32.85
C HIS A 192 7.18 -0.99 -32.67
N TYR A 193 7.28 -1.72 -31.56
CA TYR A 193 8.47 -2.50 -31.23
C TYR A 193 8.88 -3.48 -32.34
N ASP A 194 7.96 -3.94 -33.19
CA ASP A 194 8.26 -4.77 -34.37
C ASP A 194 9.15 -4.06 -35.40
N ALA A 195 8.97 -2.75 -35.57
CA ALA A 195 9.76 -1.93 -36.50
C ALA A 195 11.01 -1.35 -35.84
N LEU A 196 10.93 -0.96 -34.56
CA LEU A 196 12.03 -0.35 -33.83
C LEU A 196 13.02 -1.36 -33.24
N CYS A 197 12.54 -2.56 -32.87
CA CYS A 197 13.33 -3.64 -32.29
C CYS A 197 12.97 -4.99 -32.94
N PRO A 198 13.14 -5.16 -34.27
CA PRO A 198 12.64 -6.32 -35.03
C PRO A 198 13.18 -7.67 -34.54
N PHE A 199 14.43 -7.71 -34.08
CA PHE A 199 15.03 -8.94 -33.55
C PHE A 199 14.40 -9.36 -32.22
N TYR A 200 14.10 -8.39 -31.35
CA TYR A 200 13.41 -8.64 -30.09
C TYR A 200 11.95 -9.08 -30.31
N ALA A 201 11.29 -8.50 -31.32
CA ALA A 201 9.93 -8.90 -31.70
C ALA A 201 9.84 -10.38 -32.12
N GLN A 202 10.81 -10.87 -32.89
CA GLN A 202 10.88 -12.28 -33.27
C GLN A 202 11.02 -13.20 -32.05
N GLU A 203 11.82 -12.81 -31.06
CA GLU A 203 11.99 -13.59 -29.82
C GLU A 203 10.74 -13.60 -28.95
N LEU A 204 10.05 -12.46 -28.84
CA LEU A 204 8.76 -12.33 -28.13
C LEU A 204 7.71 -13.31 -28.66
N MET A 205 7.60 -13.46 -29.98
CA MET A 205 6.67 -14.43 -30.59
C MET A 205 6.99 -15.89 -30.24
N SER A 206 8.20 -16.16 -29.74
CA SER A 206 8.67 -17.50 -29.37
C SER A 206 8.72 -17.76 -27.87
N GLN A 207 8.52 -16.74 -27.02
CA GLN A 207 8.69 -16.81 -25.58
C GLN A 207 7.50 -16.19 -24.84
N ASP A 208 6.64 -17.03 -24.24
CA ASP A 208 5.44 -16.60 -23.50
C ASP A 208 5.74 -15.79 -22.22
N GLU A 209 6.97 -15.77 -21.71
CA GLU A 209 7.34 -15.11 -20.45
C GLU A 209 7.75 -13.63 -20.58
N LEU A 210 7.85 -13.10 -21.80
CA LEU A 210 8.25 -11.71 -22.04
C LEU A 210 7.03 -10.80 -22.16
N SER A 211 6.90 -9.83 -21.24
CA SER A 211 5.90 -8.76 -21.37
C SER A 211 6.54 -7.49 -21.95
N PRO A 212 5.98 -6.90 -23.01
CA PRO A 212 6.41 -5.59 -23.51
C PRO A 212 6.04 -4.45 -22.55
N LYS A 213 5.22 -4.73 -21.53
CA LYS A 213 4.68 -3.76 -20.57
C LYS A 213 5.23 -3.98 -19.15
N ASP A 214 6.50 -4.36 -19.03
CA ASP A 214 7.16 -4.41 -17.72
C ASP A 214 7.16 -3.01 -17.06
N ARG A 215 6.88 -3.00 -15.75
CA ARG A 215 6.66 -1.77 -14.98
C ARG A 215 7.55 -1.67 -13.75
N VAL A 216 7.86 -0.43 -13.41
CA VAL A 216 8.51 -0.03 -12.17
C VAL A 216 7.73 1.10 -11.51
N SER A 217 7.80 1.17 -10.18
CA SER A 217 7.27 2.30 -9.41
C SER A 217 8.42 3.23 -9.04
N LEU A 218 8.23 4.54 -9.19
CA LEU A 218 9.22 5.56 -8.93
C LEU A 218 8.75 6.42 -7.77
N LEU A 219 9.57 6.59 -6.73
CA LEU A 219 9.31 7.61 -5.71
C LEU A 219 10.06 8.87 -6.09
N VAL A 220 9.30 9.94 -6.38
CA VAL A 220 9.82 11.25 -6.78
C VAL A 220 9.60 12.24 -5.65
N CYS A 221 10.61 13.07 -5.35
CA CYS A 221 10.51 14.04 -4.26
C CYS A 221 11.38 15.28 -4.53
N ALA A 222 10.81 16.47 -4.27
CA ALA A 222 11.51 17.75 -4.37
C ALA A 222 10.86 18.79 -3.44
N ASN A 223 11.63 19.83 -3.13
CA ASN A 223 11.13 20.96 -2.34
C ASN A 223 10.38 22.01 -3.17
N ALA A 224 9.64 22.90 -2.49
CA ALA A 224 8.77 23.87 -3.14
C ALA A 224 9.48 24.89 -4.04
N THR A 225 10.76 25.15 -3.77
CA THR A 225 11.56 26.08 -4.57
C THR A 225 12.20 25.43 -5.80
N GLY A 226 12.20 24.09 -5.87
CA GLY A 226 12.96 23.30 -6.84
C GLY A 226 14.47 23.29 -6.60
N SER A 227 14.96 23.95 -5.55
CA SER A 227 16.39 24.02 -5.22
C SER A 227 16.96 22.71 -4.70
N HIS A 228 16.10 21.76 -4.33
CA HIS A 228 16.48 20.42 -3.91
C HIS A 228 15.55 19.38 -4.53
N LYS A 229 16.12 18.54 -5.40
CA LYS A 229 15.54 17.28 -5.85
C LYS A 229 16.20 16.14 -5.09
N LEU A 230 15.42 15.24 -4.54
CA LEU A 230 15.98 14.03 -3.94
C LEU A 230 16.37 13.05 -5.05
N PRO A 231 17.35 12.15 -4.81
CA PRO A 231 17.57 11.02 -5.70
C PRO A 231 16.28 10.22 -5.87
N LEU A 232 15.93 9.91 -7.13
CA LEU A 232 14.78 9.09 -7.46
C LEU A 232 14.99 7.67 -6.91
N LEU A 233 14.00 7.09 -6.25
CA LEU A 233 14.04 5.66 -5.89
C LEU A 233 13.27 4.87 -6.94
N LEU A 234 13.92 3.88 -7.54
CA LEU A 234 13.27 2.89 -8.39
C LEU A 234 12.91 1.67 -7.54
N ALA A 235 11.61 1.36 -7.47
CA ALA A 235 11.07 0.20 -6.80
C ALA A 235 10.57 -0.81 -7.84
N ASP A 236 11.18 -1.99 -7.84
CA ASP A 236 10.87 -3.08 -8.76
C ASP A 236 10.14 -4.24 -8.05
N LYS A 237 9.30 -4.93 -8.82
CA LYS A 237 8.46 -6.05 -8.40
C LYS A 237 9.20 -7.37 -8.29
N THR A 238 10.46 -7.42 -8.75
CA THR A 238 11.25 -8.65 -8.69
C THR A 238 11.38 -9.19 -7.26
N LYS A 239 11.44 -10.53 -7.11
CA LYS A 239 11.47 -11.21 -5.80
C LYS A 239 12.69 -10.88 -4.93
N GLY A 240 13.67 -10.16 -5.47
CA GLY A 240 14.88 -9.72 -4.78
C GLY A 240 16.05 -9.54 -5.75
N MET A 241 17.14 -8.97 -5.23
CA MET A 241 18.39 -8.77 -5.99
C MET A 241 18.91 -10.06 -6.64
N SER A 242 18.74 -11.22 -5.97
CA SER A 242 19.14 -12.53 -6.51
C SER A 242 18.31 -13.01 -7.71
N SER A 243 17.15 -12.39 -7.95
CA SER A 243 16.29 -12.67 -9.12
C SER A 243 16.63 -11.79 -10.32
N LEU A 244 17.50 -10.79 -10.15
CA LEU A 244 18.03 -10.00 -11.26
C LEU A 244 19.07 -10.80 -12.04
N PRO A 245 19.30 -10.48 -13.32
CA PRO A 245 20.38 -11.10 -14.07
C PRO A 245 21.75 -10.99 -13.38
N PRO A 246 22.65 -11.98 -13.55
CA PRO A 246 23.95 -12.00 -12.86
C PRO A 246 24.82 -10.75 -13.07
N CYS A 247 24.67 -10.05 -14.19
CA CYS A 247 25.36 -8.79 -14.43
C CYS A 247 24.92 -7.67 -13.47
N PHE A 248 23.65 -7.62 -13.07
CA PHE A 248 23.13 -6.63 -12.14
C PHE A 248 23.50 -6.97 -10.69
N GLN A 249 23.57 -8.26 -10.36
CA GLN A 249 24.01 -8.70 -9.01
C GLN A 249 25.46 -8.33 -8.70
N LYS A 250 26.32 -8.26 -9.73
CA LYS A 250 27.73 -7.88 -9.60
C LYS A 250 27.93 -6.37 -9.52
N GLN A 251 26.89 -5.58 -9.71
CA GLN A 251 26.97 -4.14 -9.73
C GLN A 251 27.15 -3.60 -8.30
N LYS A 252 28.23 -2.84 -8.09
CA LYS A 252 28.54 -2.27 -6.76
C LYS A 252 27.59 -1.16 -6.36
N SER A 253 27.09 -0.41 -7.33
CA SER A 253 26.18 0.72 -7.14
C SER A 253 25.30 0.90 -8.38
N PHE A 254 24.02 1.14 -8.17
CA PHE A 254 23.07 1.47 -9.23
C PHE A 254 23.08 2.98 -9.52
N PRO A 255 22.71 3.40 -10.75
CA PRO A 255 22.63 4.83 -11.10
C PRO A 255 21.66 5.62 -10.22
N VAL A 256 20.59 4.97 -9.78
CA VAL A 256 19.61 5.51 -8.82
C VAL A 256 19.46 4.56 -7.63
N PRO A 257 19.08 5.05 -6.43
CA PRO A 257 18.61 4.20 -5.36
C PRO A 257 17.60 3.16 -5.87
N TYR A 258 17.83 1.91 -5.52
CA TYR A 258 17.05 0.79 -6.02
C TYR A 258 16.56 -0.08 -4.87
N THR A 259 15.31 -0.50 -4.95
CA THR A 259 14.73 -1.45 -4.01
C THR A 259 13.79 -2.40 -4.74
N THR A 260 13.50 -3.52 -4.09
CA THR A 260 12.50 -4.47 -4.58
C THR A 260 11.46 -4.71 -3.52
N TYR A 261 10.20 -4.80 -3.90
CA TYR A 261 9.13 -5.13 -2.98
C TYR A 261 8.59 -6.55 -3.16
N GLY A 262 9.08 -7.27 -4.17
CA GLY A 262 8.96 -8.73 -4.29
C GLY A 262 7.53 -9.26 -4.24
N LYS A 263 7.18 -9.92 -3.14
CA LYS A 263 5.83 -10.49 -2.95
C LYS A 263 4.79 -9.45 -2.52
N ALA A 264 5.20 -8.23 -2.19
CA ALA A 264 4.25 -7.15 -1.95
C ALA A 264 3.51 -6.79 -3.25
N TRP A 265 2.27 -6.37 -3.10
CA TRP A 265 1.35 -6.15 -4.22
C TRP A 265 1.45 -4.73 -4.78
N CYS A 266 2.08 -3.84 -4.03
CA CYS A 266 2.37 -2.46 -4.40
C CYS A 266 3.55 -1.96 -3.55
N VAL A 267 4.03 -0.74 -3.83
CA VAL A 267 4.83 0.02 -2.86
C VAL A 267 3.99 0.13 -1.58
N ASP A 268 4.53 -0.26 -0.43
CA ASP A 268 3.80 -0.26 0.84
C ASP A 268 4.52 0.59 1.89
N THR A 269 4.02 0.58 3.13
CA THR A 269 4.65 1.30 4.24
C THR A 269 6.10 0.86 4.50
N ASN A 270 6.47 -0.39 4.18
CA ASN A 270 7.84 -0.87 4.34
C ASN A 270 8.78 -0.24 3.32
N VAL A 271 8.37 -0.20 2.05
CA VAL A 271 9.12 0.49 0.99
C VAL A 271 9.24 1.98 1.30
N PHE A 272 8.16 2.61 1.73
CA PHE A 272 8.17 4.02 2.14
C PHE A 272 9.13 4.27 3.30
N LYS A 273 9.09 3.44 4.36
CA LYS A 273 9.99 3.58 5.50
C LYS A 273 11.45 3.39 5.10
N HIS A 274 11.73 2.40 4.25
CA HIS A 274 13.05 2.17 3.71
C HIS A 274 13.56 3.39 2.94
N TRP A 275 12.74 3.95 2.03
CA TRP A 275 13.05 5.18 1.31
C TRP A 275 13.28 6.37 2.25
N PHE A 276 12.41 6.53 3.25
CA PHE A 276 12.50 7.63 4.20
C PHE A 276 13.82 7.58 4.97
N ASP A 277 14.18 6.40 5.50
CA ASP A 277 15.38 6.21 6.32
C ASP A 277 16.69 6.23 5.51
N THR A 278 16.66 5.79 4.25
CA THR A 278 17.88 5.63 3.43
C THR A 278 18.12 6.75 2.41
N VAL A 279 17.07 7.42 1.95
CA VAL A 279 17.15 8.48 0.93
C VAL A 279 16.71 9.81 1.51
N PHE A 280 15.44 9.94 1.93
CA PHE A 280 14.89 11.25 2.28
C PHE A 280 15.57 11.88 3.49
N PHE A 281 15.57 11.19 4.63
CA PHE A 281 16.05 11.73 5.91
C PHE A 281 17.54 12.09 5.86
N PRO A 282 18.47 11.22 5.39
CA PRO A 282 19.88 11.57 5.30
C PRO A 282 20.14 12.76 4.37
N THR A 283 19.56 12.74 3.16
CA THR A 283 19.81 13.77 2.13
C THR A 283 19.29 15.14 2.58
N VAL A 284 18.12 15.18 3.25
CA VAL A 284 17.57 16.43 3.80
C VAL A 284 18.44 16.95 4.95
N ARG A 285 18.90 16.06 5.83
CA ARG A 285 19.68 16.45 7.02
C ARG A 285 21.10 16.88 6.69
N GLU A 286 21.70 16.35 5.64
CA GLU A 286 22.96 16.85 5.08
C GLU A 286 22.83 18.31 4.62
N ARG A 287 21.65 18.69 4.10
CA ARG A 287 21.40 20.04 3.60
C ARG A 287 20.99 21.05 4.67
N THR A 288 20.20 20.63 5.66
CA THR A 288 19.70 21.57 6.66
C THR A 288 19.37 20.94 8.02
N PRO A 289 19.76 21.59 9.13
CA PRO A 289 19.31 21.22 10.48
C PRO A 289 17.93 21.80 10.82
N ARG A 290 17.37 22.68 9.98
CA ARG A 290 16.08 23.34 10.25
C ARG A 290 14.92 22.33 10.23
N PRO A 291 13.78 22.69 10.86
CA PRO A 291 12.55 21.91 10.71
C PRO A 291 12.18 21.75 9.24
N VAL A 292 11.80 20.53 8.84
CA VAL A 292 11.42 20.16 7.48
C VAL A 292 10.09 19.43 7.51
N VAL A 293 9.26 19.71 6.53
CA VAL A 293 7.99 19.02 6.32
C VAL A 293 7.97 18.28 4.99
N LEU A 294 7.49 17.04 5.01
CA LEU A 294 7.24 16.22 3.82
C LEU A 294 5.74 16.01 3.66
N LEU A 295 5.19 16.53 2.57
CA LEU A 295 3.82 16.28 2.16
C LEU A 295 3.72 14.92 1.47
N LEU A 296 2.75 14.14 1.92
CA LEU A 296 2.43 12.82 1.40
C LEU A 296 0.98 12.82 0.93
N GLU A 297 0.71 12.06 -0.12
CA GLU A 297 -0.67 11.78 -0.49
C GLU A 297 -1.38 11.06 0.66
N ASN A 298 -2.64 11.42 0.89
CA ASN A 298 -3.50 10.72 1.83
C ASN A 298 -4.29 9.63 1.12
N SER A 299 -3.56 8.61 0.66
CA SER A 299 -4.10 7.44 -0.01
C SER A 299 -3.98 6.21 0.87
N SER A 300 -5.13 5.58 1.11
CA SER A 300 -5.27 4.14 1.38
C SER A 300 -4.44 3.56 2.53
N GLY A 301 -4.02 4.37 3.50
CA GLY A 301 -3.22 3.94 4.66
C GLY A 301 -1.76 3.58 4.35
N GLN A 302 -1.27 3.86 3.14
CA GLN A 302 0.11 3.59 2.75
C GLN A 302 1.12 4.42 3.54
N PHE A 303 0.71 5.65 3.87
CA PHE A 303 1.52 6.65 4.54
C PHE A 303 0.92 7.05 5.89
N HIS A 304 1.80 7.35 6.84
CA HIS A 304 1.42 7.81 8.17
C HIS A 304 2.21 9.06 8.53
N GLU A 305 1.62 9.89 9.40
CA GLU A 305 2.33 11.04 9.97
C GLU A 305 3.40 10.54 10.94
N ILE A 306 4.63 10.99 10.71
CA ILE A 306 5.83 10.62 11.46
C ILE A 306 6.56 11.91 11.79
N THR A 307 7.04 12.03 13.02
CA THR A 307 7.95 13.11 13.43
C THR A 307 9.25 12.51 13.94
N ARG A 308 10.37 12.91 13.35
CA ARG A 308 11.72 12.46 13.74
C ARG A 308 12.71 13.61 13.57
N ASP A 309 13.40 14.00 14.64
CA ASP A 309 14.50 14.98 14.62
C ASP A 309 14.15 16.24 13.80
N ASN A 310 13.01 16.87 14.08
CA ASN A 310 12.47 18.03 13.34
C ASN A 310 12.13 17.80 11.85
N VAL A 311 12.04 16.54 11.39
CA VAL A 311 11.42 16.16 10.12
C VAL A 311 10.02 15.66 10.43
N THR A 312 9.01 16.27 9.83
CA THR A 312 7.59 15.89 10.02
C THR A 312 6.99 15.49 8.68
N THR A 313 6.26 14.39 8.63
CA THR A 313 5.41 14.07 7.47
C THR A 313 3.99 14.55 7.75
N ILE A 314 3.35 15.18 6.76
CA ILE A 314 1.96 15.64 6.82
C ILE A 314 1.21 15.03 5.64
N LEU A 315 0.05 14.44 5.93
CA LEU A 315 -0.84 13.95 4.88
C LEU A 315 -1.62 15.12 4.27
N LEU A 316 -1.74 15.14 2.95
CA LEU A 316 -2.68 16.03 2.27
C LEU A 316 -4.12 15.75 2.76
N PRO A 317 -5.05 16.70 2.60
CA PRO A 317 -6.46 16.40 2.87
C PRO A 317 -6.93 15.15 2.10
N PRO A 318 -7.80 14.31 2.67
CA PRO A 318 -8.37 13.17 1.95
C PRO A 318 -9.00 13.63 0.63
N HIS A 319 -8.82 12.86 -0.43
CA HIS A 319 -9.36 13.16 -1.78
C HIS A 319 -8.90 14.51 -2.35
N THR A 320 -7.70 14.97 -1.98
CA THR A 320 -7.11 16.20 -2.54
C THR A 320 -7.05 16.12 -4.08
N PRO A 321 -7.70 17.03 -4.82
CA PRO A 321 -7.63 17.06 -6.28
C PRO A 321 -6.20 17.23 -6.81
N ILE A 322 -5.90 16.65 -7.97
CA ILE A 322 -4.59 16.71 -8.65
C ILE A 322 -4.05 18.15 -8.76
N MET A 323 -4.92 19.15 -8.96
CA MET A 323 -4.52 20.57 -9.04
C MET A 323 -3.81 21.09 -7.77
N TYR A 324 -3.99 20.43 -6.63
CA TYR A 324 -3.34 20.77 -5.36
C TYR A 324 -2.19 19.84 -5.01
N GLN A 325 -1.85 18.86 -5.85
CA GLN A 325 -0.75 17.91 -5.64
C GLN A 325 0.48 18.36 -6.45
N PRO A 326 1.58 18.83 -5.80
CA PRO A 326 2.69 19.45 -6.51
C PRO A 326 3.36 18.57 -7.57
N MET A 327 3.57 17.28 -7.27
CA MET A 327 4.24 16.35 -8.20
C MET A 327 3.40 16.06 -9.45
N GLU A 328 2.08 16.08 -9.29
CA GLU A 328 1.10 15.88 -10.37
C GLU A 328 0.86 17.17 -11.19
N GLN A 329 1.46 18.31 -10.81
CA GLN A 329 1.39 19.56 -11.58
C GLN A 329 2.44 19.65 -12.69
N GLY A 330 2.75 18.52 -13.32
CA GLY A 330 3.60 18.42 -14.52
C GLY A 330 5.01 17.87 -14.29
N ILE A 331 5.44 17.71 -13.03
CA ILE A 331 6.79 17.17 -12.73
C ILE A 331 6.88 15.69 -13.16
N VAL A 332 5.91 14.88 -12.74
CA VAL A 332 5.87 13.44 -13.08
C VAL A 332 5.71 13.21 -14.57
N SER A 333 4.83 13.95 -15.24
CA SER A 333 4.63 13.81 -16.69
C SER A 333 5.88 14.21 -17.47
N ALA A 334 6.56 15.28 -17.08
CA ALA A 334 7.82 15.70 -17.71
C ALA A 334 8.94 14.67 -17.52
N LEU A 335 9.06 14.07 -16.32
CA LEU A 335 10.01 12.98 -16.07
C LEU A 335 9.78 11.81 -17.05
N LYS A 336 8.53 11.34 -17.13
CA LYS A 336 8.15 10.23 -18.02
C LYS A 336 8.38 10.57 -19.49
N CYS A 337 8.06 11.81 -19.88
CA CYS A 337 8.26 12.31 -21.22
C CYS A 337 9.74 12.33 -21.62
N LYS A 338 10.60 12.90 -20.77
CA LYS A 338 12.06 12.92 -20.99
C LYS A 338 12.65 11.52 -21.05
N TYR A 339 12.22 10.63 -20.15
CA TYR A 339 12.63 9.21 -20.20
C TYR A 339 12.29 8.57 -21.54
N LYS A 340 11.02 8.68 -21.98
CA LYS A 340 10.55 8.09 -23.24
C LYS A 340 11.26 8.70 -24.45
N PHE A 341 11.45 10.01 -24.46
CA PHE A 341 12.21 10.69 -25.51
C PHE A 341 13.64 10.14 -25.61
N GLY A 342 14.35 10.02 -24.48
CA GLY A 342 15.67 9.41 -24.44
C GLY A 342 15.68 7.98 -24.98
N VAL A 343 14.71 7.15 -24.56
CA VAL A 343 14.57 5.76 -25.05
C VAL A 343 14.42 5.72 -26.55
N LEU A 344 13.55 6.56 -27.11
CA LEU A 344 13.36 6.65 -28.56
C LEU A 344 14.64 7.09 -29.26
N SER A 345 15.30 8.14 -28.76
CA SER A 345 16.54 8.69 -29.33
C SER A 345 17.66 7.64 -29.37
N ASP A 346 17.87 6.89 -28.29
CA ASP A 346 18.90 5.86 -28.23
C ASP A 346 18.60 4.68 -29.16
N ILE A 347 17.32 4.30 -29.28
CA ILE A 347 16.90 3.24 -30.21
C ILE A 347 17.14 3.68 -31.65
N LEU A 348 16.76 4.91 -32.01
CA LEU A 348 16.98 5.44 -33.35
C LEU A 348 18.48 5.54 -33.65
N SER A 349 19.28 6.00 -32.70
CA SER A 349 20.75 6.02 -32.79
C SER A 349 21.34 4.61 -33.00
N PHE A 350 20.76 3.57 -32.39
CA PHE A 350 21.14 2.19 -32.68
C PHE A 350 20.77 1.77 -34.10
N ARG A 351 19.60 2.19 -34.61
CA ARG A 351 19.10 1.86 -35.96
C ARG A 351 19.90 2.54 -37.07
N GLU A 352 20.53 3.67 -36.77
CA GLU A 352 21.41 4.39 -37.71
C GLU A 352 22.79 3.72 -37.89
N LYS A 353 23.17 2.78 -37.02
CA LYS A 353 24.46 2.06 -37.14
C LYS A 353 24.52 1.23 -38.44
N PRO A 354 25.72 0.93 -38.96
CA PRO A 354 25.87 -0.01 -40.08
C PRO A 354 25.21 -1.36 -39.78
N GLN A 355 24.56 -1.97 -40.78
CA GLN A 355 23.82 -3.24 -40.61
C GLN A 355 24.69 -4.36 -40.01
N ILE A 356 25.97 -4.40 -40.35
CA ILE A 356 26.94 -5.37 -39.82
C ILE A 356 27.08 -5.21 -38.30
N GLU A 357 27.25 -3.97 -37.82
CA GLU A 357 27.36 -3.69 -36.38
C GLU A 357 26.07 -4.02 -35.62
N GLN A 358 24.91 -3.73 -36.23
CA GLN A 358 23.62 -4.10 -35.66
C GLN A 358 23.52 -5.62 -35.49
N GLN A 359 23.87 -6.39 -36.53
CA GLN A 359 23.85 -7.85 -36.50
C GLN A 359 24.81 -8.41 -35.45
N GLU A 360 26.03 -7.89 -35.35
CA GLU A 360 26.96 -8.30 -34.29
C GLU A 360 26.41 -8.05 -32.88
N CYS A 361 25.78 -6.89 -32.66
CA CYS A 361 25.18 -6.57 -31.36
C CYS A 361 24.03 -7.54 -31.02
N VAL A 362 23.20 -7.88 -32.00
CA VAL A 362 22.09 -8.82 -31.85
C VAL A 362 22.60 -10.24 -31.57
N GLU A 363 23.64 -10.70 -32.26
CA GLU A 363 24.24 -12.01 -31.99
C GLU A 363 24.83 -12.09 -30.57
N ARG A 364 25.47 -11.00 -30.10
CA ARG A 364 25.90 -10.90 -28.69
C ARG A 364 24.71 -10.92 -27.73
N ALA A 365 23.56 -10.39 -28.12
CA ALA A 365 22.35 -10.39 -27.31
C ALA A 365 21.77 -11.80 -27.13
N LYS A 366 21.75 -12.60 -28.19
CA LYS A 366 21.26 -13.99 -28.18
C LYS A 366 22.02 -14.90 -27.21
N GLN A 367 23.29 -14.57 -26.93
CA GLN A 367 24.13 -15.32 -25.99
C GLN A 367 23.89 -14.94 -24.51
N LYS A 368 23.02 -13.97 -24.24
CA LYS A 368 22.74 -13.43 -22.91
C LYS A 368 21.27 -13.57 -22.57
N THR A 369 20.96 -13.51 -21.27
CA THR A 369 19.56 -13.48 -20.81
C THR A 369 18.84 -12.23 -21.32
N THR A 370 17.58 -12.36 -21.71
CA THR A 370 16.82 -11.26 -22.31
C THR A 370 16.63 -10.05 -21.40
N ARG A 371 16.53 -10.29 -20.09
CA ARG A 371 16.44 -9.21 -19.10
C ARG A 371 17.78 -8.49 -18.82
N ALA A 372 18.90 -9.02 -19.32
CA ALA A 372 20.25 -8.44 -19.20
C ALA A 372 20.72 -7.71 -20.46
N THR A 373 19.85 -7.59 -21.47
CA THR A 373 20.20 -7.04 -22.79
C THR A 373 19.27 -5.87 -23.09
N GLY A 374 19.89 -4.74 -23.45
CA GLY A 374 19.27 -3.43 -23.49
C GLY A 374 19.39 -2.75 -24.85
N ILE A 375 19.23 -1.43 -24.88
CA ILE A 375 19.21 -0.64 -26.13
C ILE A 375 20.50 -0.79 -26.93
N ALA A 376 21.65 -0.81 -26.25
CA ALA A 376 22.95 -1.00 -26.88
C ALA A 376 23.09 -2.32 -27.68
N LEU A 377 22.19 -3.29 -27.45
CA LEU A 377 22.15 -4.57 -28.12
C LEU A 377 20.91 -4.75 -29.01
N GLY A 378 20.23 -3.65 -29.38
CA GLY A 378 19.09 -3.65 -30.27
C GLY A 378 17.79 -4.18 -29.64
N ARG A 379 17.66 -4.07 -28.31
CA ARG A 379 16.50 -4.49 -27.54
C ARG A 379 15.89 -3.32 -26.76
N PRO A 380 14.65 -3.44 -26.25
CA PRO A 380 14.10 -2.46 -25.33
C PRO A 380 14.99 -2.26 -24.10
N PRO A 381 14.95 -1.08 -23.45
CA PRO A 381 15.77 -0.78 -22.28
C PRO A 381 15.64 -1.87 -21.23
N HIS A 382 16.76 -2.42 -20.79
CA HIS A 382 16.74 -3.24 -19.59
C HIS A 382 16.75 -2.35 -18.34
N LEU A 383 16.64 -2.95 -17.15
CA LEU A 383 16.50 -2.19 -15.92
C LEU A 383 17.65 -1.18 -15.67
N LEU A 384 18.89 -1.53 -16.02
CA LEU A 384 20.03 -0.63 -15.82
C LEU A 384 20.04 0.57 -16.80
N ASP A 385 19.73 0.37 -18.09
CA ASP A 385 19.44 1.46 -19.04
C ASP A 385 18.37 2.36 -18.44
N ALA A 386 17.26 1.78 -17.98
CA ALA A 386 16.16 2.54 -17.44
C ALA A 386 16.58 3.40 -16.24
N MET A 387 17.38 2.86 -15.32
CA MET A 387 17.94 3.61 -14.20
C MET A 387 18.82 4.77 -14.63
N GLN A 388 19.70 4.56 -15.62
CA GLN A 388 20.59 5.61 -16.12
C GLN A 388 19.79 6.74 -16.79
N MET A 389 18.86 6.37 -17.65
CA MET A 389 18.02 7.33 -18.39
C MET A 389 17.06 8.06 -17.46
N LEU A 390 16.52 7.39 -16.44
CA LEU A 390 15.70 8.04 -15.42
C LEU A 390 16.51 9.02 -14.58
N LYS A 391 17.77 8.70 -14.27
CA LYS A 391 18.66 9.63 -13.58
C LYS A 391 18.86 10.89 -14.43
N GLU A 392 19.21 10.74 -15.70
CA GLU A 392 19.43 11.85 -16.63
C GLU A 392 18.16 12.69 -16.80
N ALA A 393 17.02 12.04 -17.07
CA ALA A 393 15.72 12.69 -17.19
C ALA A 393 15.34 13.45 -15.92
N TRP A 394 15.60 12.88 -14.73
CA TRP A 394 15.34 13.54 -13.46
C TRP A 394 16.28 14.72 -13.21
N ASP A 395 17.57 14.59 -13.54
CA ASP A 395 18.58 15.64 -13.41
C ASP A 395 18.27 16.86 -14.30
N GLU A 396 17.70 16.63 -15.49
CA GLU A 396 17.27 17.68 -16.43
C GLU A 396 16.03 18.47 -15.97
N ILE A 397 15.21 17.96 -15.05
CA ILE A 397 14.04 18.71 -14.56
C ILE A 397 14.52 19.97 -13.84
N THR A 398 14.19 21.13 -14.41
CA THR A 398 14.70 22.40 -13.91
C THR A 398 14.04 22.81 -12.58
N PRO A 399 14.77 23.50 -11.69
CA PRO A 399 14.19 24.09 -10.48
C PRO A 399 12.99 25.00 -10.78
N SER A 400 13.01 25.70 -11.91
CA SER A 400 11.92 26.57 -12.37
C SER A 400 10.65 25.81 -12.73
N ALA A 401 10.76 24.62 -13.33
CA ALA A 401 9.61 23.77 -13.61
C ALA A 401 8.95 23.27 -12.33
N ILE A 402 9.77 22.84 -11.35
CA ILE A 402 9.27 22.42 -10.03
C ILE A 402 8.59 23.60 -9.32
N ARG A 403 9.23 24.76 -9.25
CA ARG A 403 8.65 25.96 -8.63
C ARG A 403 7.31 26.36 -9.26
N HIS A 404 7.20 26.26 -10.59
CA HIS A 404 5.94 26.49 -11.30
C HIS A 404 4.86 25.49 -10.91
N ALA A 405 5.19 24.20 -10.84
CA ALA A 405 4.26 23.16 -10.41
C ALA A 405 3.73 23.43 -8.99
N TRP A 406 4.62 23.79 -8.05
CA TRP A 406 4.23 24.20 -6.70
C TRP A 406 3.36 25.46 -6.67
N LYS A 407 3.69 26.48 -7.47
CA LYS A 407 2.89 27.71 -7.56
C LYS A 407 1.45 27.42 -7.98
N ARG A 408 1.24 26.53 -8.96
CA ARG A 408 -0.10 26.14 -9.43
C ARG A 408 -0.98 25.53 -8.32
N THR A 409 -0.37 24.89 -7.33
CA THR A 409 -1.10 24.29 -6.20
C THR A 409 -1.65 25.31 -5.22
N THR A 410 -1.14 26.56 -5.20
CA THR A 410 -1.47 27.58 -4.21
C THR A 410 -1.18 27.17 -2.75
N LEU A 411 -0.43 26.08 -2.50
CA LEU A 411 -0.09 25.61 -1.15
C LEU A 411 0.96 26.48 -0.47
N ILE A 412 1.81 27.15 -1.25
CA ILE A 412 2.86 28.05 -0.79
C ILE A 412 2.55 29.47 -1.30
N PRO A 413 2.62 30.52 -0.46
CA PRO A 413 2.28 31.88 -0.88
C PRO A 413 3.23 32.44 -1.94
N ASP A 414 2.69 33.18 -2.90
CA ASP A 414 3.44 33.78 -4.03
C ASP A 414 4.52 34.78 -3.58
N THR A 415 4.36 35.40 -2.40
CA THR A 415 5.29 36.41 -1.87
C THR A 415 6.62 35.84 -1.39
N VAL A 416 6.74 34.51 -1.24
CA VAL A 416 7.93 33.85 -0.69
C VAL A 416 8.85 33.33 -1.80
N CYS A 417 8.38 33.28 -3.04
CA CYS A 417 9.15 32.88 -4.20
C CYS A 417 9.59 34.12 -4.99
N GLU A 418 10.90 34.25 -5.28
CA GLU A 418 11.40 35.31 -6.16
C GLU A 418 10.60 35.37 -7.48
N PRO A 419 10.43 36.59 -8.06
CA PRO A 419 9.70 36.76 -9.31
C PRO A 419 10.28 35.85 -10.40
N LEU A 420 9.40 35.04 -11.00
CA LEU A 420 9.76 34.15 -12.08
C LEU A 420 10.21 35.00 -13.28
N GLN A 421 11.43 34.78 -13.78
CA GLN A 421 11.74 35.11 -15.18
C GLN A 421 10.73 34.38 -16.07
N PRO A 422 10.38 34.87 -17.27
CA PRO A 422 9.57 34.11 -18.21
C PRO A 422 10.23 32.74 -18.45
N VAL A 423 9.67 31.71 -17.82
CA VAL A 423 10.17 30.35 -17.89
C VAL A 423 9.76 29.78 -19.23
N GLN A 424 10.61 28.96 -19.84
CA GLN A 424 10.16 27.90 -20.73
C GLN A 424 9.18 27.05 -19.92
N THR A 425 7.90 27.42 -19.94
CA THR A 425 6.79 26.52 -19.60
C THR A 425 7.16 25.17 -20.18
N PHE A 426 6.93 24.06 -19.45
CA PHE A 426 7.05 22.69 -19.97
C PHE A 426 6.84 22.75 -21.48
N GLU A 427 7.87 22.45 -22.28
CA GLU A 427 7.79 22.51 -23.74
C GLU A 427 6.42 21.99 -24.12
N ARG A 428 5.65 22.78 -24.90
CA ARG A 428 4.22 22.44 -25.04
C ARG A 428 4.18 21.01 -25.53
N GLU A 429 3.23 20.23 -25.03
CA GLU A 429 3.15 18.80 -25.37
C GLU A 429 3.17 18.54 -26.89
N SER A 430 2.66 19.49 -27.68
CA SER A 430 2.79 19.46 -29.14
C SER A 430 4.23 19.56 -29.61
N ASP A 431 5.03 20.46 -29.04
CA ASP A 431 6.41 20.74 -29.43
C ASP A 431 7.30 19.48 -29.25
N ILE A 432 7.15 18.77 -28.11
CA ILE A 432 7.89 17.52 -27.87
C ILE A 432 7.43 16.42 -28.83
N LEU A 433 6.12 16.28 -29.07
CA LEU A 433 5.60 15.30 -30.01
C LEU A 433 6.07 15.59 -31.44
N ASP A 434 6.11 16.87 -31.83
CA ASP A 434 6.62 17.35 -33.11
C ASP A 434 8.11 17.04 -33.27
N GLU A 435 8.92 17.25 -32.22
CA GLU A 435 10.34 16.90 -32.19
C GLU A 435 10.54 15.38 -32.31
N MET A 436 9.78 14.58 -31.55
CA MET A 436 9.83 13.12 -31.62
C MET A 436 9.51 12.62 -33.03
N VAL A 437 8.46 13.16 -33.67
CA VAL A 437 8.10 12.82 -35.05
C VAL A 437 9.22 13.19 -36.03
N GLN A 438 9.85 14.36 -35.85
CA GLN A 438 10.96 14.80 -36.70
C GLN A 438 12.22 13.93 -36.53
N THR A 439 12.37 13.25 -35.40
CA THR A 439 13.53 12.39 -35.13
C THR A 439 13.46 11.07 -35.92
N PHE A 440 12.29 10.68 -36.44
CA PHE A 440 12.17 9.43 -37.21
C PHE A 440 12.84 9.52 -38.58
N PRO A 441 13.70 8.54 -38.95
CA PRO A 441 14.21 8.42 -40.31
C PRO A 441 13.05 8.29 -41.31
N ARG A 442 13.17 8.94 -42.47
CA ARG A 442 12.11 8.93 -43.52
C ARG A 442 11.70 7.52 -43.92
N ASP A 443 12.66 6.60 -43.99
CA ASP A 443 12.43 5.20 -44.36
C ASP A 443 11.59 4.43 -43.32
N CYS A 444 11.53 4.90 -42.07
CA CYS A 444 10.65 4.37 -41.04
C CYS A 444 9.25 5.00 -41.10
N ILE A 445 9.11 6.25 -41.55
CA ILE A 445 7.82 6.96 -41.62
C ILE A 445 6.83 6.24 -42.55
N ASP A 446 7.31 5.67 -43.66
CA ASP A 446 6.46 4.95 -44.62
C ASP A 446 5.84 3.65 -44.05
N ALA A 447 6.41 3.10 -42.97
CA ALA A 447 5.84 1.94 -42.27
C ALA A 447 4.73 2.31 -41.27
N PHE A 448 4.57 3.60 -40.96
CA PHE A 448 3.65 4.10 -39.93
C PHE A 448 2.50 4.89 -40.55
N VAL A 449 1.28 4.32 -40.52
CA VAL A 449 0.08 4.97 -41.05
C VAL A 449 -0.32 6.21 -40.23
N ASP A 450 0.01 6.27 -38.93
CA ASP A 450 -0.23 7.44 -38.07
C ASP A 450 0.77 7.55 -36.89
N ILE A 451 2.05 7.79 -37.24
CA ILE A 451 3.15 7.86 -36.27
C ILE A 451 2.89 8.84 -35.12
N ARG A 452 2.22 9.96 -35.41
CA ARG A 452 1.93 11.00 -34.41
C ARG A 452 0.96 10.48 -33.37
N THR A 453 -0.13 9.85 -33.79
CA THR A 453 -1.13 9.30 -32.88
C THR A 453 -0.56 8.16 -32.05
N ASP A 454 0.29 7.32 -32.64
CA ASP A 454 0.92 6.20 -31.94
C ASP A 454 1.93 6.67 -30.89
N LEU A 455 2.76 7.67 -31.23
CA LEU A 455 3.68 8.29 -30.28
C LEU A 455 2.92 8.97 -29.14
N LYS A 456 1.80 9.64 -29.44
CA LYS A 456 0.94 10.23 -28.42
C LYS A 456 0.37 9.14 -27.49
N SER A 457 -0.20 8.08 -28.04
CA SER A 457 -0.73 6.95 -27.27
C SER A 457 0.35 6.34 -26.37
N TRP A 458 1.55 6.12 -26.91
CA TRP A 458 2.69 5.62 -26.16
C TRP A 458 3.15 6.56 -25.05
N LEU A 459 3.28 7.86 -25.33
CA LEU A 459 3.70 8.88 -24.37
C LEU A 459 2.79 8.92 -23.15
N TYR A 460 1.48 8.76 -23.37
CA TYR A 460 0.46 8.78 -22.32
C TYR A 460 0.08 7.40 -21.78
N ALA A 461 0.69 6.31 -22.24
CA ALA A 461 0.32 4.95 -21.86
C ALA A 461 0.42 4.67 -20.34
N ASP A 462 1.31 5.36 -19.63
CA ASP A 462 1.50 5.29 -18.18
C ASP A 462 1.09 6.59 -17.46
N ALA A 463 0.27 7.45 -18.08
CA ALA A 463 -0.38 8.53 -17.37
C ALA A 463 -1.29 7.97 -16.25
N SER A 464 -1.47 8.71 -15.17
CA SER A 464 -2.27 8.27 -14.01
C SER A 464 -3.72 7.93 -14.36
N ASP A 465 -4.27 8.57 -15.40
CA ASP A 465 -5.61 8.36 -15.90
C ASP A 465 -5.71 7.36 -17.08
N SER A 466 -4.57 6.90 -17.60
CA SER A 466 -4.47 5.94 -18.71
C SER A 466 -5.23 4.65 -18.45
N THR A 467 -6.07 4.24 -19.41
CA THR A 467 -6.75 2.94 -19.38
C THR A 467 -5.76 1.79 -19.47
N ALA A 468 -4.73 1.91 -20.32
CA ALA A 468 -3.71 0.87 -20.50
C ALA A 468 -2.93 0.57 -19.23
N LEU A 469 -2.63 1.60 -18.41
CA LEU A 469 -1.98 1.41 -17.12
C LEU A 469 -2.91 0.73 -16.12
N LYS A 470 -4.16 1.19 -16.04
CA LYS A 470 -5.17 0.63 -15.12
C LYS A 470 -5.46 -0.84 -15.40
N GLU A 471 -5.61 -1.20 -16.67
CA GLU A 471 -5.81 -2.59 -17.11
C GLU A 471 -4.59 -3.45 -16.78
N SER A 472 -3.37 -2.97 -17.08
CA SER A 472 -2.15 -3.69 -16.74
C SER A 472 -1.98 -3.92 -15.23
N ILE A 473 -2.36 -2.95 -14.39
CA ILE A 473 -2.39 -3.13 -12.93
C ILE A 473 -3.40 -4.19 -12.54
N MET A 474 -4.63 -4.10 -13.05
CA MET A 474 -5.70 -5.01 -12.68
C MET A 474 -5.39 -6.46 -13.09
N GLU A 475 -4.92 -6.69 -14.31
CA GLU A 475 -4.51 -8.00 -14.81
C GLU A 475 -3.38 -8.60 -13.97
N GLU A 476 -2.40 -7.78 -13.60
CA GLU A 476 -1.28 -8.24 -12.78
C GLU A 476 -1.73 -8.64 -11.36
N LEU A 477 -2.51 -7.79 -10.70
CA LEU A 477 -3.01 -8.07 -9.35
C LEU A 477 -3.97 -9.27 -9.35
N ASP A 478 -4.80 -9.42 -10.38
CA ASP A 478 -5.65 -10.59 -10.58
C ASP A 478 -4.81 -11.86 -10.78
N GLY A 479 -3.73 -11.77 -11.56
CA GLY A 479 -2.77 -12.86 -11.74
C GLY A 479 -2.05 -13.23 -10.45
N MET A 480 -1.78 -12.27 -9.55
CA MET A 480 -1.20 -12.54 -8.22
C MET A 480 -2.17 -13.25 -7.27
N LEU A 481 -3.47 -12.98 -7.40
CA LEU A 481 -4.54 -13.55 -6.57
C LEU A 481 -4.62 -15.07 -6.64
N LEU A 482 -4.38 -15.64 -7.82
CA LEU A 482 -4.48 -17.08 -8.08
C LEU A 482 -3.13 -17.80 -7.99
N ARG A 483 -2.03 -17.09 -7.69
CA ARG A 483 -0.74 -17.76 -7.47
C ARG A 483 -0.81 -18.54 -6.16
N SER A 484 -0.62 -19.86 -6.25
CA SER A 484 -0.27 -20.67 -5.09
C SER A 484 1.07 -20.16 -4.56
N GLU A 485 1.06 -19.44 -3.44
CA GLU A 485 2.27 -19.27 -2.65
C GLU A 485 2.66 -20.67 -2.17
N LEU A 486 3.48 -21.38 -2.94
CA LEU A 486 4.37 -22.36 -2.36
C LEU A 486 5.16 -21.57 -1.33
N ILE A 487 4.78 -21.74 -0.07
CA ILE A 487 5.62 -21.35 1.04
C ILE A 487 6.86 -22.23 0.85
N GLU A 488 7.88 -21.70 0.18
CA GLU A 488 9.25 -22.14 0.41
C GLU A 488 9.51 -21.82 1.88
N ILE A 489 9.13 -22.77 2.74
CA ILE A 489 9.73 -22.92 4.05
C ILE A 489 11.16 -23.26 3.69
N ALA A 490 11.99 -22.22 3.54
CA ALA A 490 13.42 -22.38 3.66
C ALA A 490 13.61 -23.17 4.95
N ASP A 491 14.17 -24.36 4.79
CA ASP A 491 14.46 -25.33 5.83
C ASP A 491 15.49 -24.72 6.78
N LYS A 492 15.06 -23.70 7.54
CA LYS A 492 15.70 -23.35 8.79
C LYS A 492 15.27 -24.49 9.69
N THR A 493 16.17 -25.44 9.86
CA THR A 493 16.24 -26.30 11.04
C THR A 493 16.25 -25.38 12.28
N ILE A 494 15.07 -24.90 12.64
CA ILE A 494 14.81 -24.19 13.90
C ILE A 494 14.87 -25.30 14.94
N VAL A 495 16.07 -25.47 15.49
CA VAL A 495 16.23 -26.14 16.78
C VAL A 495 15.24 -25.46 17.73
N PRO A 496 14.25 -26.16 18.28
CA PRO A 496 13.23 -25.53 19.10
C PRO A 496 13.87 -25.14 20.44
N THR A 497 14.31 -23.89 20.56
CA THR A 497 14.65 -23.30 21.85
C THR A 497 13.37 -23.08 22.64
N THR A 498 13.34 -23.62 23.86
CA THR A 498 12.29 -23.45 24.88
C THR A 498 12.27 -22.04 25.48
N GLU A 499 13.17 -21.16 25.04
CA GLU A 499 13.26 -19.78 25.47
C GLU A 499 12.32 -18.88 24.67
N PRO A 500 11.70 -17.88 25.33
CA PRO A 500 10.99 -16.82 24.61
C PRO A 500 11.89 -16.22 23.52
N TRP A 501 11.34 -15.93 22.32
CA TRP A 501 12.13 -15.30 21.25
C TRP A 501 12.81 -14.02 21.78
N ALA A 502 14.03 -13.74 21.34
CA ALA A 502 14.97 -12.82 22.01
C ALA A 502 14.40 -11.43 22.39
N GLY A 503 13.36 -10.94 21.70
CA GLY A 503 12.68 -9.68 22.01
C GLY A 503 11.59 -9.73 23.09
N ALA A 504 11.03 -10.90 23.43
CA ALA A 504 9.86 -10.97 24.31
C ALA A 504 10.18 -10.57 25.76
N GLN A 505 11.36 -10.91 26.27
CA GLN A 505 11.76 -10.46 27.61
C GLN A 505 11.98 -8.94 27.68
N ALA A 506 12.52 -8.35 26.62
CA ALA A 506 12.67 -6.89 26.52
C ALA A 506 11.30 -6.20 26.51
N ILE A 507 10.33 -6.73 25.77
CA ILE A 507 8.96 -6.22 25.72
C ILE A 507 8.25 -6.39 27.08
N LEU A 508 8.38 -7.54 27.74
CA LEU A 508 7.80 -7.75 29.07
C LEU A 508 8.41 -6.80 30.12
N LYS A 509 9.71 -6.52 30.03
CA LYS A 509 10.39 -5.54 30.90
C LYS A 509 9.89 -4.11 30.62
N ALA A 510 9.70 -3.75 29.35
CA ALA A 510 9.14 -2.46 28.96
C ALA A 510 7.69 -2.29 29.46
N LEU A 511 6.86 -3.31 29.31
CA LEU A 511 5.47 -3.32 29.82
C LEU A 511 5.44 -3.17 31.35
N SER A 512 6.33 -3.86 32.07
CA SER A 512 6.43 -3.71 33.53
C SER A 512 6.91 -2.31 33.95
N THR A 513 7.71 -1.65 33.13
CA THR A 513 8.18 -0.28 33.38
C THR A 513 7.05 0.72 33.15
N LEU A 514 6.28 0.55 32.07
CA LEU A 514 5.08 1.35 31.78
C LEU A 514 4.01 1.19 32.85
N GLU A 515 3.79 -0.03 33.33
CA GLU A 515 2.88 -0.32 34.44
C GLU A 515 3.25 0.48 35.69
N SER A 516 4.53 0.44 36.09
CA SER A 516 5.04 1.21 37.22
C SER A 516 4.89 2.73 37.02
N LEU A 517 5.05 3.24 35.79
CA LEU A 517 4.83 4.65 35.46
C LEU A 517 3.36 5.06 35.57
N TYR A 518 2.43 4.21 35.13
CA TYR A 518 1.00 4.46 35.24
C TYR A 518 0.48 4.29 36.67
N GLU A 519 1.09 3.44 37.48
CA GLU A 519 0.75 3.28 38.90
C GLU A 519 1.21 4.47 39.77
N HIS A 520 2.18 5.25 39.29
CA HIS A 520 2.74 6.40 40.00
C HIS A 520 1.70 7.51 40.23
N HIS A 521 1.67 8.07 41.45
CA HIS A 521 0.68 9.06 41.89
C HIS A 521 0.59 10.27 40.94
N ALA A 522 1.73 10.81 40.51
CA ALA A 522 1.78 11.96 39.59
C ALA A 522 1.12 11.67 38.22
N CYS A 523 1.22 10.44 37.70
CA CYS A 523 0.54 10.05 36.47
C CYS A 523 -0.98 9.95 36.65
N LYS A 524 -1.43 9.42 37.80
CA LYS A 524 -2.86 9.33 38.14
C LYS A 524 -3.51 10.69 38.29
N GLU A 525 -2.79 11.64 38.87
CA GLU A 525 -3.24 13.03 39.04
C GLU A 525 -3.32 13.78 37.70
N TYR A 526 -2.35 13.56 36.79
CA TYR A 526 -2.31 14.25 35.49
C TYR A 526 -3.27 13.66 34.45
N LEU A 527 -3.38 12.32 34.37
CA LEU A 527 -4.16 11.62 33.34
C LEU A 527 -5.59 11.25 33.80
N GLY A 528 -5.84 11.28 35.11
CA GLY A 528 -7.09 10.84 35.72
C GLY A 528 -7.18 9.31 35.88
N GLU A 529 -7.80 8.85 36.97
CA GLU A 529 -7.83 7.42 37.34
C GLU A 529 -8.50 6.52 36.28
N ALA A 530 -9.52 7.03 35.59
CA ALA A 530 -10.24 6.27 34.56
C ALA A 530 -9.34 5.91 33.37
N LEU A 531 -8.53 6.87 32.88
CA LEU A 531 -7.64 6.67 31.75
C LEU A 531 -6.42 5.80 32.14
N VAL A 532 -5.90 6.00 33.35
CA VAL A 532 -4.84 5.14 33.90
C VAL A 532 -5.31 3.69 34.02
N SER A 533 -6.54 3.46 34.50
CA SER A 533 -7.10 2.10 34.58
C SER A 533 -7.26 1.44 33.20
N GLU A 534 -7.64 2.19 32.17
CA GLU A 534 -7.74 1.67 30.79
C GLU A 534 -6.37 1.27 30.24
N HIS A 535 -5.35 2.10 30.45
CA HIS A 535 -3.97 1.81 30.01
C HIS A 535 -3.37 0.62 30.74
N LEU A 536 -3.60 0.48 32.05
CA LEU A 536 -3.17 -0.69 32.83
C LEU A 536 -3.84 -1.98 32.34
N GLN A 537 -5.13 -1.94 32.01
CA GLN A 537 -5.83 -3.08 31.40
C GLN A 537 -5.25 -3.47 30.04
N GLN A 538 -4.84 -2.48 29.23
CA GLN A 538 -4.22 -2.71 27.93
C GLN A 538 -2.80 -3.32 28.05
N ILE A 539 -2.01 -2.88 29.03
CA ILE A 539 -0.70 -3.46 29.36
C ILE A 539 -0.85 -4.94 29.77
N GLU A 540 -1.81 -5.24 30.64
CA GLU A 540 -2.10 -6.62 31.08
C GLU A 540 -2.61 -7.49 29.92
N MET A 541 -3.41 -6.94 29.01
CA MET A 541 -3.84 -7.64 27.80
C MET A 541 -2.64 -8.01 26.91
N GLN A 542 -1.72 -7.08 26.66
CA GLN A 542 -0.52 -7.34 25.87
C GLN A 542 0.41 -8.37 26.52
N ARG A 543 0.58 -8.30 27.86
CA ARG A 543 1.31 -9.29 28.65
C ARG A 543 0.72 -10.70 28.47
N ARG A 544 -0.61 -10.83 28.53
CA ARG A 544 -1.32 -12.11 28.31
C ARG A 544 -1.18 -12.63 26.89
N VAL A 545 -1.18 -11.78 25.86
CA VAL A 545 -0.97 -12.20 24.47
C VAL A 545 0.43 -12.79 24.28
N ILE A 546 1.45 -12.11 24.81
CA ILE A 546 2.86 -12.56 24.74
C ILE A 546 3.04 -13.90 25.47
N GLN A 547 2.37 -14.08 26.62
CA GLN A 547 2.42 -15.33 27.39
C GLN A 547 1.56 -16.46 26.78
N ARG A 548 0.40 -16.15 26.16
CA ARG A 548 -0.49 -17.13 25.49
C ARG A 548 0.11 -17.69 24.21
N ALA A 549 0.95 -16.93 23.50
CA ALA A 549 1.71 -17.44 22.34
C ALA A 549 2.60 -18.64 22.70
N LYS A 550 3.06 -18.73 23.96
CA LYS A 550 3.77 -19.88 24.52
C LYS A 550 2.83 -21.08 24.73
N SER A 551 1.67 -20.85 25.35
CA SER A 551 0.66 -21.88 25.65
C SER A 551 -0.01 -22.48 24.39
N MET A 552 -0.23 -21.70 23.34
CA MET A 552 -0.80 -22.20 22.08
C MET A 552 0.19 -23.10 21.31
N LYS A 553 1.49 -22.77 21.35
CA LYS A 553 2.54 -23.65 20.80
C LYS A 553 2.65 -24.95 21.59
N ASP A 554 2.55 -24.91 22.92
CA ASP A 554 2.54 -26.11 23.76
C ASP A 554 1.29 -26.99 23.54
N ARG A 555 0.13 -26.38 23.30
CA ARG A 555 -1.11 -27.11 22.95
C ARG A 555 -1.06 -27.74 21.56
N LYS A 556 -0.45 -27.07 20.58
CA LYS A 556 -0.22 -27.63 19.24
C LYS A 556 0.72 -28.84 19.33
N ARG A 557 1.81 -28.74 20.10
CA ARG A 557 2.72 -29.85 20.38
C ARG A 557 2.03 -31.06 21.04
N ARG A 558 1.09 -30.86 21.97
CA ARG A 558 0.33 -31.98 22.57
C ARG A 558 -0.63 -32.66 21.59
N ARG A 559 -1.18 -31.93 20.61
CA ARG A 559 -1.97 -32.54 19.52
C ARG A 559 -1.09 -33.33 18.58
N ASP A 560 0.02 -32.75 18.13
CA ASP A 560 0.92 -33.39 17.15
C ASP A 560 1.63 -34.63 17.73
N VAL A 561 1.82 -34.69 19.06
CA VAL A 561 2.32 -35.88 19.77
C VAL A 561 1.23 -36.94 19.94
N ASN A 562 -0.02 -36.58 20.22
CA ASN A 562 -1.12 -37.54 20.29
C ASN A 562 -1.47 -38.13 18.91
N GLU A 563 -1.45 -37.32 17.85
CA GLU A 563 -1.71 -37.80 16.48
C GLU A 563 -0.62 -38.75 15.95
N ASN A 564 0.62 -38.62 16.43
CA ASN A 564 1.71 -39.56 16.10
C ASN A 564 1.69 -40.87 16.91
N ILE A 565 0.95 -40.92 18.04
CA ILE A 565 0.79 -42.13 18.84
C ILE A 565 -0.38 -42.97 18.28
N ASP A 566 -1.39 -42.36 17.69
CA ASP A 566 -2.50 -43.06 17.01
C ASP A 566 -2.15 -43.59 15.60
N LEU A 567 -0.96 -43.27 15.08
CA LEU A 567 -0.47 -43.69 13.76
C LEU A 567 0.74 -44.65 13.81
N ARG A 568 1.06 -45.24 14.97
CA ARG A 568 2.13 -46.24 15.12
C ARG A 568 1.64 -47.58 15.66
#